data_AF-A0A1I1PV74-F1
#
_entry.id   AF-A0A1I1PV74-F1
#
_cell.length_a   1.000
_cell.length_b   1.000
_cell.length_c   1.000
_cell.angle_alpha   90.00
_cell.angle_beta   90.00
_cell.angle_gamma   90.00
#
_symmetry.space_group_name_H-M   'P 1'
#
loop_
_entity.id
_entity.type
_entity.pdbx_description
1 polymer ?
#
loop_
_entity_poly.entity_id
_entity_poly.type
_entity_poly.pdbx_seq_one_letter_code
_entity_poly.pdbx_strand_id
1 'polypeptide(L)'
;MKSPKNAASILLFWIAFMALFPKLNAQTKQLKRPSNNIGVSSVDTFVTKSFDIYDNVFKYNGYAEAGIPLEDEDIDALEEAQYDLEGLMDSALNILDDLDGLSVIKQGKATLRINKAKKALKYSIKTSKKLLLGDQSTKEEEEEEEEEEEEEEEEDDDNDDNPKF
;
A
#
# COMPACT_ATOMS: atom_id res chain seq x y z
N MET A 1 41.35 -12.22 37.42
CA MET A 1 41.64 -11.36 36.25
C MET A 1 40.90 -10.04 36.46
N LYS A 2 41.60 -8.89 36.38
CA LYS A 2 41.01 -7.56 36.59
C LYS A 2 40.29 -7.16 35.31
N SER A 3 38.96 -7.15 35.31
CA SER A 3 38.21 -6.58 34.20
C SER A 3 38.58 -5.09 34.07
N PRO A 4 38.85 -4.59 32.85
CA PRO A 4 39.12 -3.18 32.67
C PRO A 4 37.85 -2.41 33.05
N LYS A 5 37.92 -1.62 34.12
CA LYS A 5 36.79 -0.84 34.66
C LYS A 5 36.09 0.02 33.60
N ASN A 6 36.81 0.36 32.54
CA ASN A 6 36.32 1.15 31.42
C ASN A 6 35.52 0.34 30.40
N ALA A 7 35.76 -0.97 30.25
CA ALA A 7 35.02 -1.80 29.30
C ALA A 7 33.57 -2.01 29.73
N ALA A 8 33.31 -2.20 31.03
CA ALA A 8 31.95 -2.28 31.56
C ALA A 8 31.19 -0.96 31.37
N SER A 9 31.88 0.18 31.54
CA SER A 9 31.30 1.51 31.31
C SER A 9 30.99 1.77 29.82
N ILE A 10 31.86 1.32 28.91
CA ILE A 10 31.66 1.45 27.45
C ILE A 10 30.49 0.57 27.00
N LEU A 11 30.39 -0.65 27.53
CA LEU A 11 29.33 -1.60 27.19
C LEU A 11 27.96 -1.13 27.70
N LEU A 12 27.91 -0.56 28.91
CA LEU A 12 26.69 0.10 29.44
C LEU A 12 26.29 1.33 28.62
N PHE A 13 27.25 2.12 28.13
CA PHE A 13 26.96 3.27 27.26
C PHE A 13 26.38 2.83 25.90
N TRP A 14 26.86 1.71 25.35
CA TRP A 14 26.33 1.11 24.12
C TRP A 14 24.91 0.54 24.28
N ILE A 15 24.65 -0.14 25.40
CA ILE A 15 23.31 -0.66 25.72
C ILE A 15 22.32 0.49 25.94
N ALA A 16 22.75 1.56 26.63
CA ALA A 16 21.95 2.77 26.79
C ALA A 16 21.70 3.49 25.46
N PHE A 17 22.68 3.52 24.55
CA PHE A 17 22.51 4.10 23.21
C PHE A 17 21.55 3.29 22.33
N MET A 18 21.57 1.95 22.41
CA MET A 18 20.59 1.09 21.73
C MET A 18 19.18 1.22 22.32
N ALA A 19 19.05 1.42 23.63
CA ALA A 19 17.76 1.61 24.31
C ALA A 19 17.15 3.01 24.08
N LEU A 20 17.93 3.96 23.54
CA LEU A 20 17.51 5.33 23.23
C LEU A 20 17.14 5.55 21.76
N PHE A 21 17.01 4.48 20.96
CA PHE A 21 16.22 4.56 19.74
C PHE A 21 14.77 4.22 20.13
N PRO A 22 13.94 5.20 20.52
CA PRO A 22 12.50 4.97 20.41
C PRO A 22 12.23 4.59 18.95
N LYS A 23 11.18 3.80 18.74
CA LYS A 23 10.62 3.50 17.42
C LYS A 23 10.34 4.83 16.70
N LEU A 24 11.35 5.37 16.02
CA LEU A 24 11.28 6.65 15.32
C LEU A 24 10.46 6.39 14.07
N ASN A 25 9.21 6.80 14.14
CA ASN A 25 8.30 6.97 13.02
C ASN A 25 8.03 5.68 12.25
N ALA A 26 7.04 4.90 12.72
CA ALA A 26 6.15 4.23 11.77
C ALA A 26 5.25 5.29 11.10
N GLN A 27 5.85 6.37 10.59
CA GLN A 27 5.17 7.27 9.67
C GLN A 27 5.10 6.49 8.37
N THR A 28 3.93 5.96 8.05
CA THR A 28 3.70 5.28 6.78
C THR A 28 4.09 6.26 5.67
N LYS A 29 5.14 5.92 4.93
CA LYS A 29 5.62 6.80 3.87
C LYS A 29 4.57 6.81 2.77
N GLN A 30 3.94 7.97 2.55
CA GLN A 30 2.90 8.14 1.54
C GLN A 30 3.36 7.58 0.18
N LEU A 31 2.49 6.81 -0.48
CA LEU A 31 2.72 6.29 -1.81
C LEU A 31 2.79 7.45 -2.79
N LYS A 32 3.90 7.54 -3.53
CA LYS A 32 4.07 8.61 -4.52
C LYS A 32 3.11 8.44 -5.69
N ARG A 33 2.24 9.41 -5.97
CA ARG A 33 1.39 9.42 -7.16
C ARG A 33 2.21 9.32 -8.47
N PRO A 34 1.79 8.51 -9.46
CA PRO A 34 2.35 8.55 -10.81
C PRO A 34 2.20 9.94 -11.42
N SER A 35 3.28 10.52 -11.95
CA SER A 35 3.30 11.95 -12.31
C SER A 35 2.74 12.29 -13.69
N ASN A 36 2.58 11.30 -14.56
CA ASN A 36 2.21 11.51 -15.97
C ASN A 36 1.17 10.48 -16.38
N ASN A 37 0.39 10.75 -17.43
CA ASN A 37 -0.49 9.78 -18.07
C ASN A 37 0.28 8.88 -19.06
N ILE A 38 -0.20 7.66 -19.32
CA ILE A 38 0.33 6.77 -20.35
C ILE A 38 -0.43 6.88 -21.67
N GLY A 39 -1.54 7.61 -21.68
CA GLY A 39 -2.40 7.76 -22.84
C GLY A 39 -3.22 6.50 -23.10
N VAL A 40 -3.71 5.87 -22.04
CA VAL A 40 -4.72 4.80 -22.06
C VAL A 40 -5.78 5.24 -21.07
N SER A 41 -6.95 5.66 -21.57
CA SER A 41 -7.92 6.42 -20.78
C SER A 41 -8.46 5.65 -19.58
N SER A 42 -8.72 4.35 -19.74
CA SER A 42 -9.17 3.47 -18.66
C SER A 42 -8.11 3.36 -17.55
N VAL A 43 -6.87 3.06 -17.91
CA VAL A 43 -5.74 2.99 -16.95
C VAL A 43 -5.51 4.33 -16.27
N ASP A 44 -5.43 5.42 -17.03
CA ASP A 44 -5.14 6.75 -16.48
C ASP A 44 -6.28 7.22 -15.56
N THR A 45 -7.54 6.92 -15.89
CA THR A 45 -8.70 7.22 -15.05
C THR A 45 -8.70 6.39 -13.78
N PHE A 46 -8.45 5.08 -13.89
CA PHE A 46 -8.37 4.18 -12.75
C PHE A 46 -7.29 4.64 -11.77
N VAL A 47 -6.06 4.83 -12.27
CA VAL A 47 -4.93 5.30 -11.45
C VAL A 47 -5.25 6.63 -10.78
N THR A 48 -5.86 7.57 -11.51
CA THR A 48 -6.20 8.89 -10.94
C THR A 48 -7.20 8.75 -9.81
N LYS A 49 -8.33 8.09 -10.05
CA LYS A 49 -9.38 7.90 -9.04
C LYS A 49 -8.87 7.10 -7.83
N SER A 50 -8.09 6.05 -8.05
CA SER A 50 -7.47 5.28 -6.96
C SER A 50 -6.60 6.15 -6.06
N PHE A 51 -5.80 7.04 -6.65
CA PHE A 51 -4.95 7.94 -5.88
C PHE A 51 -5.72 9.09 -5.23
N ASP A 52 -6.84 9.54 -5.81
CA ASP A 52 -7.71 10.56 -5.21
C ASP A 52 -8.35 10.02 -3.93
N ILE A 53 -8.90 8.79 -3.97
CA ILE A 53 -9.43 8.08 -2.79
C ILE A 53 -8.31 7.91 -1.75
N TYR A 54 -7.16 7.41 -2.17
CA TYR A 54 -6.00 7.20 -1.31
C TYR A 54 -5.55 8.46 -0.60
N ASP A 55 -5.39 9.57 -1.31
CA ASP A 55 -4.93 10.82 -0.72
C ASP A 55 -5.94 11.34 0.33
N ASN A 56 -7.24 11.11 0.11
CA ASN A 56 -8.28 11.48 1.07
C ASN A 56 -8.24 10.60 2.34
N VAL A 57 -8.22 9.27 2.19
CA VAL A 57 -8.13 8.33 3.32
C VAL A 57 -6.82 8.51 4.10
N PHE A 58 -5.71 8.73 3.40
CA PHE A 58 -4.39 8.97 4.01
C PHE A 58 -4.39 10.24 4.88
N LYS A 59 -5.08 11.30 4.44
CA LYS A 59 -5.24 12.53 5.23
C LYS A 59 -5.91 12.25 6.57
N TYR A 60 -7.04 11.54 6.56
CA TYR A 60 -7.81 11.24 7.78
C TYR A 60 -7.11 10.23 8.69
N ASN A 61 -6.40 9.26 8.12
CA ASN A 61 -5.52 8.40 8.90
C ASN A 61 -4.44 9.22 9.62
N GLY A 62 -3.88 10.24 8.96
CA GLY A 62 -2.96 11.18 9.59
C GLY A 62 -3.57 11.95 10.77
N TYR A 63 -4.86 12.30 10.71
CA TYR A 63 -5.56 12.92 11.85
C TYR A 63 -5.70 11.94 13.02
N ALA A 64 -6.17 10.72 12.75
CA ALA A 64 -6.32 9.67 13.75
C ALA A 64 -4.98 9.32 14.42
N GLU A 65 -3.90 9.17 13.63
CA GLU A 65 -2.53 8.92 14.14
C GLU A 65 -2.00 10.08 15.00
N ALA A 66 -2.40 11.32 14.70
CA ALA A 66 -2.07 12.49 15.51
C ALA A 66 -2.94 12.63 16.77
N GLY A 67 -3.91 11.71 16.99
CA GLY A 67 -4.86 11.75 18.10
C GLY A 67 -5.94 12.82 17.94
N ILE A 68 -6.14 13.32 16.72
CA ILE A 68 -7.22 14.25 16.38
C ILE A 68 -8.48 13.40 16.12
N PRO A 69 -9.57 13.61 16.87
CA PRO A 69 -10.82 12.89 16.60
C PRO A 69 -11.39 13.33 15.25
N LEU A 70 -11.93 12.38 14.50
CA LEU A 70 -12.63 12.65 13.25
C LEU A 70 -14.00 13.30 13.55
N GLU A 71 -14.33 14.36 12.82
CA GLU A 71 -15.64 15.01 12.89
C GLU A 71 -16.64 14.30 11.97
N ASP A 72 -17.94 14.59 12.12
CA ASP A 72 -18.99 13.96 11.31
C ASP A 72 -18.75 14.16 9.79
N GLU A 73 -18.25 15.34 9.38
CA GLU A 73 -17.90 15.62 7.99
C GLU A 73 -16.71 14.78 7.49
N ASP A 74 -15.76 14.44 8.37
CA ASP A 74 -14.64 13.56 8.03
C ASP A 74 -15.11 12.11 7.84
N ILE A 75 -16.09 11.69 8.65
CA ILE A 75 -16.73 10.37 8.55
C ILE A 75 -17.53 10.28 7.25
N ASP A 76 -18.34 11.29 6.92
CA ASP A 76 -19.08 11.36 5.66
C ASP A 76 -18.14 11.24 4.45
N ALA A 77 -16.99 11.92 4.50
CA ALA A 77 -15.98 11.84 3.44
C ALA A 77 -15.30 10.46 3.33
N LEU A 78 -15.15 9.73 4.44
CA LEU A 78 -14.64 8.36 4.44
C LEU A 78 -15.68 7.36 3.90
N GLU A 79 -16.96 7.56 4.21
CA GLU A 79 -18.06 6.76 3.66
C GLU A 79 -18.21 6.98 2.15
N GLU A 80 -18.12 8.24 1.68
CA GLU A 80 -18.08 8.55 0.24
C GLU A 80 -16.89 7.87 -0.45
N ALA A 81 -15.71 7.94 0.17
CA ALA A 81 -14.51 7.27 -0.34
C ALA A 81 -14.69 5.74 -0.45
N GLN A 82 -15.45 5.12 0.47
CA GLN A 82 -15.77 3.70 0.42
C GLN A 82 -16.73 3.37 -0.72
N TYR A 83 -17.77 4.19 -0.93
CA TYR A 83 -18.70 4.03 -2.05
C TYR A 83 -18.01 4.18 -3.42
N ASP A 84 -17.15 5.20 -3.54
CA ASP A 84 -16.35 5.42 -4.75
C ASP A 84 -15.40 4.25 -5.05
N LEU A 85 -14.91 3.59 -3.99
CA LEU A 85 -14.02 2.45 -4.12
C LEU A 85 -14.74 1.23 -4.72
N GLU A 86 -15.93 0.91 -4.22
CA GLU A 86 -16.76 -0.17 -4.77
C GLU A 86 -17.05 0.06 -6.26
N GLY A 87 -17.44 1.28 -6.65
CA GLY A 87 -17.66 1.63 -8.06
C GLY A 87 -16.38 1.62 -8.93
N LEU A 88 -15.21 1.80 -8.32
CA LEU A 88 -13.92 1.76 -9.04
C LEU A 88 -13.43 0.33 -9.27
N MET A 89 -13.72 -0.61 -8.37
CA MET A 89 -13.39 -2.03 -8.54
C MET A 89 -14.12 -2.62 -9.77
N ASP A 90 -15.38 -2.24 -9.97
CA ASP A 90 -16.14 -2.61 -11.19
C ASP A 90 -15.48 -2.07 -12.47
N SER A 91 -14.81 -0.92 -12.39
CA SER A 91 -14.10 -0.32 -13.52
C SER A 91 -12.77 -1.03 -13.83
N ALA A 92 -12.19 -1.78 -12.88
CA ALA A 92 -10.91 -2.46 -13.05
C ALA A 92 -11.00 -3.59 -14.10
N LEU A 93 -12.15 -4.26 -14.20
CA LEU A 93 -12.38 -5.33 -15.18
C LEU A 93 -12.27 -4.82 -16.63
N ASN A 94 -12.70 -3.57 -16.90
CA ASN A 94 -12.61 -2.96 -18.23
C ASN A 94 -11.19 -2.54 -18.63
N ILE A 95 -10.24 -2.52 -17.69
CA ILE A 95 -8.88 -2.06 -17.97
C ILE A 95 -8.08 -3.12 -18.72
N LEU A 96 -8.28 -4.40 -18.39
CA LEU A 96 -7.52 -5.51 -18.99
C LEU A 96 -7.78 -5.62 -20.49
N ASP A 97 -9.04 -5.46 -20.92
CA ASP A 97 -9.42 -5.48 -22.33
C ASP A 97 -8.77 -4.33 -23.12
N ASP A 98 -8.61 -3.15 -22.50
CA ASP A 98 -7.97 -1.98 -23.10
C ASP A 98 -6.44 -2.08 -23.18
N LEU A 99 -5.84 -3.03 -22.46
CA LEU A 99 -4.41 -3.32 -22.57
C LEU A 99 -4.09 -4.21 -23.76
N ASP A 100 -5.04 -5.03 -24.19
CA ASP A 100 -4.84 -5.93 -25.33
C ASP A 100 -4.69 -5.12 -26.64
N GLY A 101 -3.69 -5.47 -27.45
CA GLY A 101 -3.34 -4.74 -28.67
C GLY A 101 -2.48 -3.49 -28.49
N LEU A 102 -2.10 -3.10 -27.27
CA LEU A 102 -1.07 -2.08 -27.05
C LEU A 102 0.35 -2.63 -27.26
N SER A 103 1.33 -1.74 -27.45
CA SER A 103 2.73 -2.17 -27.49
C SER A 103 3.20 -2.68 -26.13
N VAL A 104 4.07 -3.71 -26.11
CA VAL A 104 4.60 -4.36 -24.90
C VAL A 104 5.17 -3.34 -23.89
N ILE A 105 5.87 -2.31 -24.38
CA ILE A 105 6.42 -1.24 -23.52
C ILE A 105 5.31 -0.42 -22.84
N LYS A 106 4.21 -0.15 -23.56
CA LYS A 106 3.08 0.59 -23.01
C LYS A 106 2.29 -0.29 -22.03
N GLN A 107 2.10 -1.57 -22.35
CA GLN A 107 1.49 -2.55 -21.45
C GLN A 107 2.27 -2.65 -20.13
N GLY A 108 3.59 -2.87 -20.17
CA GLY A 108 4.40 -2.95 -18.95
C GLY A 108 4.34 -1.67 -18.09
N LYS A 109 4.31 -0.49 -18.72
CA LYS A 109 4.11 0.78 -17.99
C LYS A 109 2.71 0.89 -17.38
N ALA A 110 1.70 0.35 -18.06
CA ALA A 110 0.33 0.32 -17.57
C ALA A 110 0.19 -0.62 -16.38
N THR A 111 0.68 -1.86 -16.50
CA THR A 111 0.70 -2.86 -15.42
C THR A 111 1.35 -2.29 -14.16
N LEU A 112 2.52 -1.66 -14.27
CA LEU A 112 3.21 -1.08 -13.11
C LEU A 112 2.39 0.02 -12.41
N ARG A 113 1.59 0.78 -13.17
CA ARG A 113 0.72 1.81 -12.60
C ARG A 113 -0.54 1.24 -11.99
N ILE A 114 -1.12 0.23 -12.63
CA ILE A 114 -2.27 -0.51 -12.09
C ILE A 114 -1.89 -1.15 -10.77
N ASN A 115 -0.73 -1.82 -10.68
CA ASN A 115 -0.26 -2.42 -9.41
C ASN A 115 -0.07 -1.36 -8.33
N LYS A 116 0.42 -0.18 -8.70
CA LYS A 116 0.56 0.92 -7.76
C LYS A 116 -0.79 1.48 -7.29
N ALA A 117 -1.76 1.57 -8.20
CA ALA A 117 -3.13 1.95 -7.89
C ALA A 117 -3.82 0.88 -7.02
N LYS A 118 -3.62 -0.41 -7.29
CA LYS A 118 -4.07 -1.54 -6.45
C LYS A 118 -3.55 -1.39 -5.03
N LYS A 119 -2.25 -1.11 -4.84
CA LYS A 119 -1.66 -0.86 -3.52
C LYS A 119 -2.28 0.35 -2.80
N ALA A 120 -2.55 1.43 -3.54
CA ALA A 120 -3.20 2.62 -3.00
C ALA A 120 -4.65 2.33 -2.57
N LEU A 121 -5.40 1.56 -3.37
CA LEU A 121 -6.76 1.12 -3.03
C LEU A 121 -6.77 0.18 -1.84
N LYS A 122 -5.92 -0.85 -1.81
CA LYS A 122 -5.81 -1.79 -0.68
C LYS A 122 -5.60 -1.05 0.63
N TYR A 123 -4.65 -0.10 0.66
CA TYR A 123 -4.46 0.77 1.82
C TYR A 123 -5.74 1.54 2.18
N SER A 124 -6.42 2.10 1.18
CA SER A 124 -7.63 2.90 1.37
C SER A 124 -8.76 2.08 1.97
N ILE A 125 -9.03 0.88 1.46
CA ILE A 125 -10.05 -0.06 1.98
C ILE A 125 -9.77 -0.38 3.45
N LYS A 126 -8.56 -0.89 3.71
CA LYS A 126 -8.15 -1.35 5.05
C LYS A 126 -8.25 -0.21 6.06
N THR A 127 -7.82 0.97 5.65
CA THR A 127 -7.76 2.15 6.52
C THR A 127 -9.13 2.78 6.73
N SER A 128 -9.95 2.95 5.68
CA SER A 128 -11.30 3.52 5.84
C SER A 128 -12.17 2.62 6.70
N LYS A 129 -12.18 1.30 6.45
CA LYS A 129 -12.88 0.33 7.30
C LYS A 129 -12.40 0.39 8.75
N LYS A 130 -11.10 0.45 8.98
CA LYS A 130 -10.53 0.59 10.32
C LYS A 130 -11.00 1.86 11.03
N LEU A 131 -11.02 3.00 10.33
CA LEU A 131 -11.43 4.28 10.89
C LEU A 131 -12.94 4.33 11.18
N LEU A 132 -13.76 3.69 10.34
CA LEU A 132 -15.22 3.68 10.47
C LEU A 132 -15.74 2.61 11.46
N LEU A 133 -15.14 1.41 11.47
CA LEU A 133 -15.64 0.22 12.18
C LEU A 133 -14.76 -0.22 13.36
N GLY A 134 -13.53 0.28 13.46
CA GLY A 134 -12.53 -0.15 14.44
C GLY A 134 -11.82 -1.47 14.08
N ASP A 135 -10.88 -1.90 14.92
CA ASP A 135 -9.92 -3.00 14.68
C ASP A 135 -10.51 -4.39 14.39
N GLN A 136 -11.82 -4.60 14.59
CA GLN A 136 -12.48 -5.89 14.34
C GLN A 136 -12.57 -6.27 12.85
N SER A 137 -12.47 -5.30 11.94
CA SER A 137 -12.59 -5.49 10.49
C SER A 137 -11.31 -5.95 9.79
N THR A 138 -10.14 -5.84 10.45
CA THR A 138 -8.83 -6.13 9.84
C THR A 138 -8.52 -7.62 9.68
N LYS A 139 -9.18 -8.49 10.45
CA LYS A 139 -8.87 -9.93 10.48
C LYS A 139 -9.31 -10.70 9.24
N GLU A 140 -10.33 -10.21 8.53
CA GLU A 140 -10.86 -10.88 7.34
C GLU A 140 -10.00 -10.61 6.09
N GLU A 141 -9.28 -9.48 6.03
CA GLU A 141 -8.42 -9.12 4.89
C GLU A 141 -6.94 -9.56 5.04
N GLU A 142 -6.51 -9.89 6.26
CA GLU A 142 -5.18 -10.50 6.50
C GLU A 142 -5.12 -11.95 5.95
N GLU A 143 -6.25 -12.64 5.87
CA GLU A 143 -6.34 -13.99 5.27
C GLU A 143 -6.27 -13.93 3.73
N GLU A 144 -6.77 -12.87 3.09
CA GLU A 144 -6.60 -12.62 1.63
C GLU A 144 -5.17 -12.13 1.28
N GLU A 145 -4.43 -11.58 2.24
CA GLU A 145 -3.02 -11.16 2.08
C GLU A 145 -2.07 -12.36 1.90
N GLU A 146 -2.31 -13.49 2.58
CA GLU A 146 -1.48 -14.70 2.43
C GLU A 146 -1.73 -15.39 1.08
N GLU A 147 -2.96 -15.39 0.57
CA GLU A 147 -3.29 -16.03 -0.72
C GLU A 147 -2.77 -15.26 -1.95
N GLU A 148 -2.84 -13.92 -1.97
CA GLU A 148 -2.33 -13.13 -3.11
C GLU A 148 -0.79 -13.04 -3.17
N GLU A 149 -0.08 -13.09 -2.03
CA GLU A 149 1.39 -13.10 -2.01
C GLU A 149 1.95 -14.48 -2.40
N GLU A 150 1.26 -15.57 -2.09
CA GLU A 150 1.63 -16.92 -2.57
C GLU A 150 1.44 -17.07 -4.10
N GLU A 151 0.41 -16.47 -4.70
CA GLU A 151 0.23 -16.49 -6.17
C GLU A 151 1.27 -15.64 -6.93
N GLU A 152 1.81 -14.54 -6.35
CA GLU A 152 2.87 -13.75 -6.97
C GLU A 152 4.26 -14.42 -6.89
N GLU A 153 4.51 -15.33 -5.94
CA GLU A 153 5.80 -16.05 -5.82
C GLU A 153 5.88 -17.33 -6.68
N GLU A 154 4.76 -17.95 -7.07
CA GLU A 154 4.78 -19.17 -7.89
C GLU A 154 4.94 -18.91 -9.41
N GLU A 155 4.81 -17.67 -9.91
CA GLU A 155 5.01 -17.37 -11.34
C GLU A 155 6.49 -17.17 -11.76
N ASP A 156 7.44 -17.13 -10.82
CA ASP A 156 8.87 -16.87 -11.10
C ASP A 156 9.76 -18.15 -11.16
N ASP A 157 9.23 -19.36 -10.93
CA ASP A 157 10.04 -20.61 -10.84
C ASP A 157 9.85 -21.63 -11.98
N ASP A 158 9.42 -21.19 -13.18
CA ASP A 158 9.26 -22.08 -14.35
C ASP A 158 10.05 -21.62 -15.60
N ASN A 159 11.34 -21.28 -15.41
CA ASN A 159 12.27 -21.09 -16.53
C ASN A 159 13.68 -21.64 -16.24
N ASP A 160 13.80 -22.97 -16.14
CA ASP A 160 15.05 -23.65 -16.52
C ASP A 160 14.81 -25.12 -16.93
N ASP A 161 14.72 -25.40 -18.23
CA ASP A 161 15.67 -26.31 -18.91
C ASP A 161 15.40 -26.46 -20.44
N ASN A 162 16.16 -25.68 -21.21
CA ASN A 162 16.83 -25.95 -22.51
C ASN A 162 16.14 -26.78 -23.65
N PRO A 163 16.14 -26.28 -24.91
CA PRO A 163 15.71 -27.03 -26.09
C PRO A 163 16.73 -28.11 -26.53
N LYS A 164 16.25 -29.27 -26.96
CA LYS A 164 17.04 -30.23 -27.73
C LYS A 164 16.69 -30.12 -29.22
N PHE A 165 17.75 -29.96 -30.01
CA PHE A 165 17.79 -30.14 -31.47
C PHE A 165 17.35 -31.56 -31.88
#